data_AF-A0A1X7VB30-F1
#
_entry.id   AF-A0A1X7VB30-F1
#
_cell.length_a   1.000
_cell.length_b   1.000
_cell.length_c   1.000
_cell.angle_alpha   90.00
_cell.angle_beta   90.00
_cell.angle_gamma   90.00
#
_symmetry.space_group_name_H-M   'P 1'
#
loop_
_entity.id
_entity.type
_entity.pdbx_description
1 polymer ?
#
loop_
_entity_poly.entity_id
_entity_poly.type
_entity_poly.pdbx_seq_one_letter_code
_entity_poly.pdbx_strand_id
1 'polypeptide(L)'
;MCTCPSGVTGLYCDIDINECVEGDYGCTQGSTCLNIFGGFVCLCPAGFNGSQCNEDINECLSLPLPCTGTGNCTNTIGNYTCSCYPGFTGTRCESDLNECDTTVPICNTGTCMNIHGSYSCMCSPGTTGDHCQTDIDECAETNTTICNNGMCQNEFGGYTCNCFRGYTGVDCLIAEPIDDDEETSHLSIIILAVVVFVLLLFLVVVVVVVGLRIVRRKSRRKGFYSPAAVERESEGTVGQRTDRERLL
;
A
#
# COMPACT_ATOMS: atom_id res chain seq x y z
N MET A 1 87.52 6.02 44.73
CA MET A 1 86.84 5.88 43.42
C MET A 1 85.62 6.77 43.45
N CYS A 2 85.46 7.67 42.49
CA CYS A 2 84.25 8.47 42.36
C CYS A 2 83.26 7.67 41.51
N THR A 3 82.02 7.58 41.96
CA THR A 3 80.91 7.02 41.18
C THR A 3 80.15 8.19 40.55
N CYS A 4 79.93 8.14 39.25
CA CYS A 4 79.14 9.16 38.55
C CYS A 4 77.64 9.03 38.87
N PRO A 5 76.87 10.14 38.84
CA PRO A 5 75.42 10.10 38.81
C PRO A 5 74.88 9.33 37.61
N SER A 6 73.64 8.84 37.69
CA SER A 6 72.97 8.18 36.55
C SER A 6 72.94 9.09 35.31
N GLY A 7 73.13 8.50 34.13
CA GLY A 7 73.11 9.20 32.83
C GLY A 7 74.43 9.82 32.40
N VAL A 8 75.49 9.79 33.23
CA VAL A 8 76.82 10.31 32.86
C VAL A 8 77.95 9.35 33.25
N THR A 9 79.06 9.44 32.53
CA THR A 9 80.25 8.58 32.68
C THR A 9 81.54 9.40 32.51
N GLY A 10 82.69 8.72 32.61
CA GLY A 10 84.02 9.32 32.50
C GLY A 10 84.66 9.64 33.86
N LEU A 11 85.92 10.08 33.82
CA LEU A 11 86.68 10.41 35.04
C LEU A 11 86.11 11.64 35.76
N TYR A 12 85.51 12.56 35.01
CA TYR A 12 84.94 13.80 35.51
C TYR A 12 83.41 13.85 35.42
N CYS A 13 82.76 12.73 35.08
CA CYS A 13 81.31 12.64 34.88
C CYS A 13 80.78 13.67 33.86
N ASP A 14 81.57 13.94 32.84
CA ASP A 14 81.37 14.93 31.78
C ASP A 14 81.02 14.29 30.43
N ILE A 15 81.00 12.96 30.36
CA ILE A 15 80.61 12.21 29.17
C ILE A 15 79.17 11.76 29.35
N ASP A 16 78.32 12.17 28.43
CA ASP A 16 76.91 11.79 28.41
C ASP A 16 76.74 10.33 27.97
N ILE A 17 75.86 9.59 28.65
CA ILE A 17 75.43 8.26 28.21
C ILE A 17 74.29 8.48 27.22
N ASN A 18 74.33 7.86 26.04
CA ASN A 18 73.21 7.98 25.11
C ASN A 18 72.15 6.91 25.40
N GLU A 19 71.16 7.27 26.22
CA GLU A 19 70.10 6.35 26.63
C GLU A 19 69.27 5.80 25.45
N CYS A 20 69.17 6.54 24.34
CA CYS A 20 68.40 6.12 23.18
C CYS A 20 69.06 4.99 22.36
N VAL A 21 70.36 4.73 22.53
CA VAL A 21 71.06 3.61 21.87
C VAL A 21 71.43 2.48 22.83
N GLU A 22 71.55 2.77 24.12
CA GLU A 22 71.85 1.79 25.16
C GLU A 22 70.65 0.86 25.46
N GLY A 23 69.44 1.19 24.98
CA GLY A 23 68.47 0.18 24.53
C GLY A 23 67.33 -0.22 25.48
N ASP A 24 67.13 0.39 26.65
CA ASP A 24 65.97 0.02 27.50
C ASP A 24 65.54 1.09 28.52
N TYR A 25 65.50 2.36 28.12
CA TYR A 25 65.02 3.44 29.00
C TYR A 25 63.49 3.66 28.93
N GLY A 26 62.77 2.73 28.31
CA GLY A 26 61.33 2.55 28.54
C GLY A 26 60.38 3.42 27.69
N CYS A 27 60.86 4.18 26.70
CA CYS A 27 59.94 4.85 25.77
C CYS A 27 59.10 3.79 25.01
N THR A 28 57.77 3.91 25.02
CA THR A 28 56.88 2.95 24.34
C THR A 28 57.04 2.94 22.82
N GLN A 29 56.65 1.83 22.18
CA GLN A 29 56.73 1.69 20.74
C GLN A 29 55.96 2.80 20.00
N GLY A 30 56.63 3.47 19.06
CA GLY A 30 56.06 4.59 18.29
C GLY A 30 56.36 5.98 18.86
N SER A 31 56.95 6.08 20.05
CA SER A 31 57.49 7.32 20.59
C SER A 31 58.90 7.63 20.03
N THR A 32 59.32 8.89 20.12
CA THR A 32 60.68 9.32 19.73
C THR A 32 61.52 9.58 20.97
N CYS A 33 62.62 8.86 21.14
CA CYS A 33 63.59 9.11 22.21
C CYS A 33 64.52 10.27 21.86
N LEU A 34 64.64 11.24 22.76
CA LEU A 34 65.61 12.33 22.68
C LEU A 34 66.63 12.21 23.80
N ASN A 35 67.89 12.08 23.42
CA ASN A 35 69.02 12.08 24.34
C ASN A 35 69.34 13.50 24.82
N ILE A 36 69.53 13.68 26.13
CA ILE A 36 69.91 14.96 26.75
C ILE A 36 71.01 14.74 27.77
N PHE A 37 71.77 15.78 28.12
CA PHE A 37 72.87 15.60 29.07
C PHE A 37 72.36 15.11 30.43
N GLY A 38 72.79 13.91 30.82
CA GLY A 38 72.40 13.25 32.07
C GLY A 38 71.01 12.59 32.05
N GLY A 39 70.43 12.32 30.87
CA GLY A 39 69.19 11.55 30.76
C GLY A 39 68.51 11.60 29.39
N PHE A 40 67.21 11.31 29.36
CA PHE A 40 66.44 11.25 28.12
C PHE A 40 65.02 11.81 28.28
N VAL A 41 64.40 12.13 27.16
CA VAL A 41 62.98 12.52 27.07
C VAL A 41 62.31 11.71 25.98
N CYS A 42 61.18 11.08 26.30
CA CYS A 42 60.31 10.46 25.30
C CYS A 42 59.33 11.50 24.76
N LEU A 43 59.32 11.72 23.44
CA LEU A 43 58.25 12.45 22.76
C LEU A 43 57.12 11.48 22.44
N CYS A 44 55.98 11.69 23.08
CA CYS A 44 54.85 10.77 22.97
C CYS A 44 54.10 10.93 21.66
N PRO A 45 53.64 9.81 21.05
CA PRO A 45 52.71 9.87 19.95
C PRO A 45 51.38 10.47 20.40
N ALA A 46 50.55 10.89 19.44
CA ALA A 46 49.19 11.34 19.73
C ALA A 46 48.41 10.26 20.50
N GLY A 47 47.63 10.68 21.50
CA GLY A 47 46.86 9.77 22.36
C GLY A 47 47.61 9.23 23.57
N PHE A 48 48.91 9.55 23.75
CA PHE A 48 49.70 9.08 24.89
C PHE A 48 50.40 10.20 25.64
N ASN A 49 50.62 10.00 26.93
CA ASN A 49 51.39 10.89 27.82
C ASN A 49 52.22 10.07 28.84
N GLY A 50 52.81 10.78 29.82
CA GLY A 50 53.76 10.21 30.78
C GLY A 50 55.20 10.29 30.31
N SER A 51 56.15 10.09 31.23
CA SER A 51 57.60 10.19 30.92
C SER A 51 58.10 9.11 29.96
N GLN A 52 57.38 7.99 29.89
CA GLN A 52 57.68 6.83 29.04
C GLN A 52 56.64 6.63 27.93
N CYS A 53 55.66 7.53 27.79
CA CYS A 53 54.58 7.44 26.80
C CYS A 53 53.72 6.17 26.94
N ASN A 54 53.59 5.64 28.16
CA ASN A 54 52.85 4.44 28.51
C ASN A 54 51.50 4.75 29.16
N GLU A 55 51.16 6.02 29.35
CA GLU A 55 49.88 6.46 29.87
C GLU A 55 48.99 6.86 28.69
N ASP A 56 47.77 6.33 28.69
CA ASP A 56 46.76 6.61 27.68
C ASP A 56 46.04 7.93 28.01
N ILE A 57 45.88 8.80 27.02
CA ILE A 57 45.11 10.03 27.18
C ILE A 57 43.63 9.67 27.06
N ASN A 58 42.84 9.94 28.10
CA ASN A 58 41.40 9.83 27.96
C ASN A 58 40.84 11.02 27.15
N GLU A 59 40.63 10.86 25.85
CA GLU A 59 40.14 11.96 25.02
C GLU A 59 38.70 12.36 25.36
N CYS A 60 37.91 11.45 25.92
CA CYS A 60 36.54 11.76 26.38
C CYS A 60 36.50 12.80 27.50
N LEU A 61 37.57 12.89 28.29
CA LEU A 61 37.72 13.88 29.38
C LEU A 61 38.59 15.07 28.97
N SER A 62 39.51 14.84 28.03
CA SER A 62 40.56 15.81 27.68
C SER A 62 40.18 16.71 26.51
N LEU A 63 39.35 16.24 25.57
CA LEU A 63 38.87 17.02 24.44
C LEU A 63 37.51 17.66 24.73
N PRO A 64 37.27 18.92 24.31
CA PRO A 64 35.94 19.52 24.38
C PRO A 64 35.03 18.92 23.30
N LEU A 65 33.92 18.30 23.73
CA LEU A 65 32.90 17.68 22.85
C LEU A 65 33.51 16.71 21.81
N PRO A 66 34.12 15.59 22.24
CA PRO A 66 34.76 14.64 21.34
C PRO A 66 33.78 14.07 20.31
N CYS A 67 32.52 13.85 20.72
CA CYS A 67 31.41 13.39 19.88
C CYS A 67 30.34 14.46 19.66
N THR A 68 30.75 15.73 19.53
CA THR A 68 29.91 16.92 19.24
C THR A 68 28.70 17.18 20.15
N GLY A 69 28.53 16.39 21.22
CA GLY A 69 27.34 16.41 22.09
C GLY A 69 26.17 15.56 21.58
N THR A 70 26.33 14.91 20.43
CA THR A 70 25.30 14.11 19.73
C THR A 70 25.65 12.62 19.72
N GLY A 71 26.53 12.20 20.62
CA GLY A 71 26.91 10.81 20.81
C GLY A 71 27.66 10.56 22.11
N ASN A 72 27.76 9.29 22.47
CA ASN A 72 28.53 8.81 23.62
C ASN A 72 29.99 8.58 23.22
N CYS A 73 30.91 9.17 23.98
CA CYS A 73 32.35 8.95 23.80
C CYS A 73 32.81 7.72 24.59
N THR A 74 33.59 6.86 23.95
CA THR A 74 34.28 5.73 24.58
C THR A 74 35.77 5.85 24.33
N ASN A 75 36.54 5.94 25.41
CA ASN A 75 37.98 5.98 25.35
C ASN A 75 38.57 4.63 24.90
N THR A 76 39.61 4.67 24.09
CA THR A 76 40.36 3.49 23.62
C THR A 76 41.85 3.75 23.74
N ILE A 77 42.69 2.72 23.61
CA ILE A 77 44.14 2.92 23.73
C ILE A 77 44.64 3.73 22.54
N GLY A 78 45.17 4.93 22.81
CA GLY A 78 45.72 5.87 21.85
C GLY A 78 44.70 6.61 21.00
N ASN A 79 43.40 6.49 21.30
CA ASN A 79 42.32 7.15 20.55
C ASN A 79 40.98 7.08 21.29
N TYR A 80 39.90 7.57 20.68
CA TYR A 80 38.53 7.39 21.14
C TYR A 80 37.59 6.98 20.01
N THR A 81 36.41 6.51 20.39
CA THR A 81 35.32 6.19 19.47
C THR A 81 34.02 6.84 19.92
N CYS A 82 33.18 7.20 18.96
CA CYS A 82 31.87 7.79 19.21
C CYS A 82 30.75 6.84 18.80
N SER A 83 29.78 6.66 19.69
CA SER A 83 28.52 5.99 19.39
C SER A 83 27.42 7.05 19.28
N CYS A 84 26.96 7.30 18.06
CA CYS A 84 26.03 8.39 17.76
C CYS A 84 24.62 8.12 18.26
N TYR A 85 23.96 9.17 18.75
CA TYR A 85 22.53 9.11 19.04
C TYR A 85 21.72 8.95 17.75
N PRO A 86 20.47 8.46 17.82
CA PRO A 86 19.58 8.43 16.66
C PRO A 86 19.51 9.79 15.98
N GLY A 87 19.45 9.80 14.64
CA GLY A 87 19.47 11.04 13.84
C GLY A 87 20.86 11.60 13.54
N PHE A 88 21.94 10.94 13.98
CA PHE A 88 23.31 11.41 13.76
C PHE A 88 24.23 10.33 13.18
N THR A 89 25.25 10.77 12.44
CA THR A 89 26.27 9.94 11.79
C THR A 89 27.61 10.69 11.71
N GLY A 90 28.64 10.01 11.22
CA GLY A 90 30.03 10.51 11.19
C GLY A 90 30.89 9.93 12.31
N THR A 91 32.21 10.13 12.22
CA THR A 91 33.17 9.55 13.17
C THR A 91 33.10 10.23 14.53
N ARG A 92 32.61 11.47 14.58
CA ARG A 92 32.39 12.27 15.78
C ARG A 92 30.92 12.64 15.97
N CYS A 93 30.00 12.00 15.24
CA CYS A 93 28.57 12.29 15.25
C CYS A 93 28.21 13.71 14.77
N GLU A 94 29.07 14.27 13.93
CA GLU A 94 29.02 15.63 13.43
C GLU A 94 27.98 15.84 12.31
N SER A 95 27.51 14.76 11.69
CA SER A 95 26.60 14.81 10.56
C SER A 95 25.19 14.46 11.00
N ASP A 96 24.25 15.32 10.63
CA ASP A 96 22.82 15.08 10.75
C ASP A 96 22.39 14.01 9.72
N LEU A 97 21.65 13.00 10.17
CA LEU A 97 21.08 12.00 9.27
C LEU A 97 19.81 12.55 8.66
N ASN A 98 19.74 12.65 7.33
CA ASN A 98 18.51 13.04 6.67
C ASN A 98 17.55 11.84 6.59
N GLU A 99 16.56 11.75 7.49
CA GLU A 99 15.61 10.63 7.44
C GLU A 99 14.73 10.68 6.19
N CYS A 100 14.52 11.86 5.59
CA CYS A 100 13.71 12.02 4.37
C CYS A 100 14.36 11.43 3.11
N ASP A 101 15.66 11.17 3.12
CA ASP A 101 16.37 10.52 2.01
C ASP A 101 16.31 8.99 2.08
N THR A 102 15.59 8.43 3.07
CA THR A 102 15.43 6.98 3.20
C THR A 102 14.51 6.41 2.13
N THR A 103 14.69 5.14 1.79
CA THR A 103 13.91 4.45 0.73
C THR A 103 12.46 4.15 1.13
N VAL A 104 12.09 4.40 2.39
CA VAL A 104 10.77 4.09 2.94
C VAL A 104 10.01 5.41 3.16
N PRO A 105 8.80 5.58 2.63
CA PRO A 105 8.01 6.79 2.86
C PRO A 105 7.58 6.86 4.33
N ILE A 106 8.16 7.81 5.06
CA ILE A 106 7.95 8.01 6.50
C ILE A 106 6.73 8.90 6.83
N CYS A 107 6.26 9.67 5.86
CA CYS A 107 5.19 10.65 6.05
C CYS A 107 3.88 10.29 5.34
N ASN A 108 3.66 9.03 4.95
CA ASN A 108 2.49 8.57 4.19
C ASN A 108 2.13 9.53 3.03
N THR A 109 1.03 10.28 3.15
CA THR A 109 0.53 11.24 2.15
C THR A 109 1.10 12.65 2.30
N GLY A 110 1.93 12.89 3.31
CA GLY A 110 2.54 14.17 3.64
C GLY A 110 3.95 14.37 3.08
N THR A 111 4.48 15.58 3.28
CA THR A 111 5.85 15.96 2.91
C THR A 111 6.79 15.79 4.10
N CYS A 112 7.89 15.08 3.91
CA CYS A 112 8.94 14.95 4.92
C CYS A 112 9.84 16.18 4.95
N MET A 113 10.15 16.66 6.15
CA MET A 113 11.11 17.73 6.39
C MET A 113 12.18 17.26 7.37
N ASN A 114 13.44 17.33 6.94
CA ASN A 114 14.57 17.02 7.80
C ASN A 114 14.78 18.14 8.83
N ILE A 115 15.00 17.78 10.08
CA ILE A 115 15.32 18.71 11.17
C ILE A 115 16.55 18.18 11.92
N HIS A 116 17.16 19.00 12.77
CA HIS A 116 18.38 18.56 13.45
C HIS A 116 18.09 17.38 14.42
N GLY A 117 18.68 16.22 14.14
CA GLY A 117 18.56 14.97 14.89
C GLY A 117 17.24 14.23 14.73
N SER A 118 16.37 14.63 13.79
CA SER A 118 15.06 14.00 13.56
C SER A 118 14.45 14.49 12.24
N TYR A 119 13.20 14.11 11.98
CA TYR A 119 12.36 14.66 10.92
C TYR A 119 11.00 15.11 11.45
N SER A 120 10.26 15.83 10.61
CA SER A 120 8.87 16.19 10.83
C SER A 120 8.07 15.95 9.54
N CYS A 121 6.84 15.46 9.68
CA CYS A 121 5.92 15.27 8.57
C CYS A 121 4.91 16.42 8.51
N MET A 122 4.85 17.09 7.36
CA MET A 122 3.79 18.04 7.05
C MET A 122 2.67 17.30 6.32
N CYS A 123 1.58 17.02 7.03
CA CYS A 123 0.49 16.21 6.51
C CYS A 123 -0.34 16.95 5.47
N SER A 124 -0.76 16.19 4.45
CA SER A 124 -1.75 16.67 3.48
C SER A 124 -3.11 16.87 4.15
N PRO A 125 -3.98 17.76 3.62
CA PRO A 125 -5.35 17.91 4.13
C PRO A 125 -6.06 16.56 4.27
N GLY A 126 -6.89 16.41 5.30
CA GLY A 126 -7.60 15.15 5.60
C GLY A 126 -6.79 14.13 6.39
N THR A 127 -5.51 14.39 6.70
CA THR A 127 -4.67 13.47 7.51
C THR A 127 -3.95 14.19 8.66
N THR A 128 -3.62 13.44 9.71
CA THR A 128 -2.95 13.93 10.93
C THR A 128 -2.07 12.85 11.58
N GLY A 129 -1.39 13.22 12.66
CA GLY A 129 -0.41 12.39 13.38
C GLY A 129 1.02 12.59 12.91
N ASP A 130 1.98 12.07 13.69
CA ASP A 130 3.43 12.31 13.48
C ASP A 130 3.95 11.79 12.14
N HIS A 131 3.28 10.81 11.54
CA HIS A 131 3.58 10.21 10.24
C HIS A 131 2.43 10.34 9.25
N CYS A 132 1.46 11.22 9.51
CA CYS A 132 0.25 11.38 8.69
C CYS A 132 -0.53 10.07 8.50
N GLN A 133 -0.52 9.22 9.53
CA GLN A 133 -1.14 7.90 9.52
C GLN A 133 -2.60 7.91 9.97
N THR A 134 -3.02 9.00 10.61
CA THR A 134 -4.37 9.12 11.17
C THR A 134 -5.23 9.88 10.19
N ASP A 135 -6.34 9.27 9.83
CA ASP A 135 -7.36 9.88 8.99
C ASP A 135 -8.22 10.87 9.78
N ILE A 136 -8.60 11.98 9.15
CA ILE A 136 -9.56 12.92 9.72
C ILE A 136 -10.94 12.55 9.19
N ASP A 137 -11.88 12.23 10.08
CA ASP A 137 -13.25 11.95 9.67
C ASP A 137 -14.00 13.25 9.36
N GLU A 138 -13.99 13.68 8.09
CA GLU A 138 -14.68 14.91 7.70
C GLU A 138 -16.20 14.79 7.85
N CYS A 139 -16.76 13.57 7.81
CA CYS A 139 -18.18 13.34 7.98
C CYS A 139 -18.65 13.44 9.44
N ALA A 140 -17.74 13.27 10.41
CA ALA A 140 -18.04 13.43 11.83
C ALA A 140 -18.00 14.90 12.29
N GLU A 141 -17.52 15.82 11.45
CA GLU A 141 -17.36 17.21 11.81
C GLU A 141 -18.70 17.95 11.80
N THR A 142 -19.25 18.23 12.99
CA THR A 142 -20.64 18.69 13.17
C THR A 142 -20.93 20.11 12.69
N ASN A 143 -19.91 20.87 12.29
CA ASN A 143 -20.02 22.28 11.89
C ASN A 143 -20.04 22.51 10.36
N THR A 144 -19.93 21.47 9.54
CA THR A 144 -19.83 21.60 8.08
C THR A 144 -20.89 20.74 7.39
N THR A 145 -21.82 21.38 6.67
CA THR A 145 -22.69 20.67 5.73
C THR A 145 -21.89 20.41 4.44
N ILE A 146 -21.08 19.34 4.46
CA ILE A 146 -20.16 19.02 3.37
C ILE A 146 -20.92 18.48 2.15
N CYS A 147 -21.76 17.46 2.34
CA CYS A 147 -22.45 16.79 1.24
C CYS A 147 -23.85 17.32 0.92
N ASN A 148 -24.23 18.52 1.40
CA ASN A 148 -25.51 19.22 1.14
C ASN A 148 -26.73 18.32 0.86
N ASN A 149 -26.94 17.92 -0.40
CA ASN A 149 -28.01 17.02 -0.83
C ASN A 149 -27.51 15.57 -1.06
N GLY A 150 -26.81 15.02 -0.08
CA GLY A 150 -26.18 13.70 -0.19
C GLY A 150 -25.68 13.18 1.15
N MET A 151 -25.30 11.89 1.14
CA MET A 151 -24.71 11.22 2.30
C MET A 151 -23.18 11.29 2.22
N CYS A 152 -22.55 11.74 3.30
CA CYS A 152 -21.09 11.75 3.43
C CYS A 152 -20.55 10.36 3.71
N GLN A 153 -19.45 10.00 3.05
CA GLN A 153 -18.67 8.81 3.30
C GLN A 153 -17.21 9.18 3.48
N ASN A 154 -16.66 8.87 4.65
CA ASN A 154 -15.27 9.16 4.98
C ASN A 154 -14.31 8.17 4.30
N GLU A 155 -13.17 8.67 3.83
CA GLU A 155 -12.11 7.92 3.15
C GLU A 155 -10.73 8.36 3.64
N PHE A 156 -9.69 7.55 3.43
CA PHE A 156 -8.35 7.94 3.91
C PHE A 156 -7.83 9.18 3.16
N GLY A 157 -7.69 10.30 3.87
CA GLY A 157 -7.23 11.58 3.35
C GLY A 157 -8.32 12.41 2.66
N GLY A 158 -9.60 12.14 2.92
CA GLY A 158 -10.71 12.94 2.41
C GLY A 158 -12.06 12.23 2.49
N TYR A 159 -13.03 12.69 1.70
CA TYR A 159 -14.38 12.13 1.73
C TYR A 159 -14.98 12.05 0.33
N THR A 160 -16.04 11.24 0.21
CA THR A 160 -16.91 11.19 -0.96
C THR A 160 -18.36 11.47 -0.57
N CYS A 161 -19.07 12.20 -1.45
CA CYS A 161 -20.49 12.49 -1.25
C CYS A 161 -21.35 11.65 -2.20
N ASN A 162 -22.22 10.84 -1.61
CA ASN A 162 -23.24 10.07 -2.33
C ASN A 162 -24.49 10.94 -2.50
N CYS A 163 -24.60 11.62 -3.63
CA CYS A 163 -25.68 12.56 -3.89
C CYS A 163 -27.05 11.88 -4.03
N PHE A 164 -28.08 12.54 -3.51
CA PHE A 164 -29.47 12.14 -3.72
C PHE A 164 -29.90 12.36 -5.18
N ARG A 165 -30.95 11.65 -5.62
CA ARG A 165 -31.47 11.75 -7.00
C ARG A 165 -31.75 13.22 -7.37
N GLY A 166 -31.24 13.63 -8.54
CA GLY A 166 -31.35 15.01 -9.02
C GLY A 166 -30.25 15.95 -8.53
N TYR A 167 -29.20 15.44 -7.88
CA TYR A 167 -28.03 16.23 -7.49
C TYR A 167 -26.73 15.57 -7.92
N THR A 168 -25.76 16.38 -8.37
CA THR A 168 -24.42 15.96 -8.78
C THR A 168 -23.34 16.94 -8.29
N GLY A 169 -22.08 16.63 -8.58
CA GLY A 169 -20.90 17.37 -8.14
C GLY A 169 -20.28 16.83 -6.85
N VAL A 170 -19.09 17.31 -6.51
CA VAL A 170 -18.30 16.84 -5.34
C VAL A 170 -19.03 17.05 -4.01
N ASP A 171 -19.81 18.14 -3.90
CA ASP A 171 -20.49 18.53 -2.66
C ASP A 171 -22.03 18.43 -2.78
N CYS A 172 -22.54 17.76 -3.83
CA CYS A 172 -23.96 17.61 -4.15
C CYS A 172 -24.76 18.93 -4.20
N LEU A 173 -24.15 19.97 -4.76
CA LEU A 173 -24.74 21.31 -4.91
C LEU A 173 -25.38 21.56 -6.28
N ILE A 174 -25.06 20.74 -7.28
CA ILE A 174 -25.53 20.94 -8.64
C ILE A 174 -26.85 20.19 -8.78
N ALA A 175 -27.97 20.91 -8.88
CA ALA A 175 -29.26 20.31 -9.17
C ALA A 175 -29.34 19.98 -10.67
N GLU A 176 -29.61 18.71 -10.99
CA GLU A 176 -29.90 18.25 -12.35
C GLU A 176 -31.41 18.07 -12.53
N PRO A 177 -31.93 18.34 -13.74
CA PRO A 177 -33.32 18.03 -14.03
C PRO A 177 -33.56 16.55 -13.76
N ILE A 178 -34.56 16.26 -12.93
CA ILE A 178 -34.98 14.88 -12.71
C ILE A 178 -35.73 14.46 -13.97
N ASP A 179 -35.03 13.81 -14.91
CA ASP A 179 -35.68 13.12 -16.00
C ASP A 179 -36.44 11.92 -15.40
N ASP A 180 -37.75 12.08 -15.20
CA ASP A 180 -38.67 11.01 -14.75
C ASP A 180 -38.94 9.97 -15.85
N ASP A 181 -38.00 9.79 -16.78
CA ASP A 181 -38.12 8.91 -17.94
C ASP A 181 -37.97 7.42 -17.60
N GLU A 182 -37.50 7.07 -16.40
CA GLU A 182 -37.25 5.65 -16.07
C GLU A 182 -38.51 4.91 -15.59
N GLU A 183 -39.46 5.54 -14.89
CA GLU A 183 -40.72 4.88 -14.50
C GLU A 183 -41.78 4.85 -15.62
N THR A 184 -41.76 5.82 -16.53
CA THR A 184 -42.78 5.90 -17.61
C THR A 184 -42.54 4.87 -18.72
N SER A 185 -41.32 4.35 -18.85
CA SER A 185 -40.95 3.31 -19.81
C SER A 185 -41.56 1.95 -19.49
N HIS A 186 -41.52 1.51 -18.22
CA HIS A 186 -42.02 0.21 -17.83
C HIS A 186 -43.55 0.11 -17.94
N LEU A 187 -44.27 1.16 -17.51
CA LEU A 187 -45.73 1.17 -17.59
C LEU A 187 -46.22 1.20 -19.05
N SER A 188 -45.58 1.97 -19.92
CA SER A 188 -45.92 2.02 -21.35
C SER A 188 -45.63 0.70 -22.07
N ILE A 189 -44.53 0.01 -21.75
CA ILE A 189 -44.21 -1.33 -22.28
C ILE A 189 -45.25 -2.36 -21.82
N ILE A 190 -45.65 -2.35 -20.54
CA ILE A 190 -46.67 -3.26 -20.00
C ILE A 190 -48.02 -3.04 -20.70
N ILE A 191 -48.43 -1.78 -20.87
CA ILE A 191 -49.69 -1.43 -21.56
C ILE A 191 -49.67 -1.94 -23.00
N LEU A 192 -48.57 -1.72 -23.74
CA LEU A 192 -48.45 -2.20 -25.12
C LEU A 192 -48.53 -3.73 -25.21
N ALA A 193 -47.86 -4.45 -24.30
CA ALA A 193 -47.90 -5.91 -24.24
C ALA A 193 -49.32 -6.44 -23.99
N VAL A 194 -50.07 -5.83 -23.08
CA VAL A 194 -51.47 -6.20 -22.79
C VAL A 194 -52.37 -5.96 -24.01
N VAL A 195 -52.21 -4.81 -24.69
CA VAL A 195 -52.98 -4.50 -25.90
C VAL A 195 -52.72 -5.53 -27.01
N VAL A 196 -51.45 -5.86 -27.26
CA VAL A 196 -51.06 -6.87 -28.26
C VAL A 196 -51.65 -8.24 -27.88
N PHE A 197 -51.60 -8.63 -26.61
CA PHE A 197 -52.17 -9.90 -26.14
C PHE A 197 -53.69 -9.97 -26.37
N VAL A 198 -54.43 -8.90 -26.06
CA VAL A 198 -55.88 -8.83 -26.28
C VAL A 198 -56.22 -8.89 -27.77
N LEU A 199 -55.46 -8.22 -28.63
CA LEU A 199 -55.65 -8.27 -30.08
C LEU A 199 -55.38 -9.67 -30.65
N LEU A 200 -54.34 -10.36 -30.16
CA LEU A 200 -54.05 -11.75 -30.53
C LEU A 200 -55.18 -12.69 -30.09
N LEU A 201 -55.68 -12.55 -28.86
CA LEU A 201 -56.83 -13.32 -28.39
C LEU A 201 -58.07 -13.08 -29.24
N PHE A 202 -58.35 -11.82 -29.60
CA PHE A 202 -59.46 -11.47 -30.48
C PHE A 202 -59.30 -12.12 -31.87
N LEU A 203 -58.11 -12.05 -32.46
CA LEU A 203 -57.82 -12.70 -33.74
C LEU A 203 -58.00 -14.22 -33.66
N VAL A 204 -57.52 -14.87 -32.59
CA VAL A 204 -57.73 -16.32 -32.37
C VAL A 204 -59.23 -16.63 -32.29
N VAL A 205 -60.01 -15.84 -31.53
CA VAL A 205 -61.47 -16.00 -31.45
C VAL A 205 -62.12 -15.84 -32.83
N VAL A 206 -61.74 -14.83 -33.61
CA VAL A 206 -62.25 -14.62 -34.97
C VAL A 206 -61.91 -15.81 -35.88
N VAL A 207 -60.66 -16.29 -35.86
CA VAL A 207 -60.22 -17.45 -36.64
C VAL A 207 -60.99 -18.71 -36.24
N VAL A 208 -61.20 -18.94 -34.94
CA VAL A 208 -62.00 -20.07 -34.44
C VAL A 208 -63.45 -19.94 -34.88
N VAL A 209 -64.08 -18.77 -34.73
CA VAL A 209 -65.48 -18.56 -35.13
C VAL A 209 -65.66 -18.71 -36.64
N VAL A 210 -64.78 -18.11 -37.45
CA VAL A 210 -64.78 -18.24 -38.91
C VAL A 210 -64.49 -19.68 -39.32
N GLY A 211 -63.52 -20.34 -38.69
CA GLY A 211 -63.20 -21.75 -38.90
C GLY A 211 -64.39 -22.66 -38.60
N LEU A 212 -65.05 -22.47 -37.45
CA LEU A 212 -66.29 -23.18 -37.09
C LEU A 212 -67.42 -22.89 -38.07
N ARG A 213 -67.56 -21.65 -38.58
CA ARG A 213 -68.53 -21.30 -39.64
C ARG A 213 -68.22 -22.00 -40.96
N ILE A 214 -66.95 -22.08 -41.35
CA ILE A 214 -66.49 -22.77 -42.57
C ILE A 214 -66.71 -24.29 -42.45
N VAL A 215 -66.36 -24.89 -41.31
CA VAL A 215 -66.59 -26.33 -41.04
C VAL A 215 -68.09 -26.65 -41.03
N ARG A 216 -68.92 -25.82 -40.38
CA ARG A 216 -70.39 -25.94 -40.43
C ARG A 216 -70.94 -25.82 -41.84
N ARG A 217 -70.39 -24.93 -42.69
CA ARG A 217 -70.75 -24.82 -44.11
C ARG A 217 -70.32 -26.04 -44.93
N LYS A 218 -69.14 -26.62 -44.66
CA LYS A 218 -68.64 -27.83 -45.35
C LYS A 218 -69.41 -29.08 -44.95
N SER A 219 -69.82 -29.20 -43.68
CA SER A 219 -70.69 -30.28 -43.19
C SER A 219 -72.04 -30.31 -43.91
N ARG A 220 -72.63 -29.14 -44.23
CA ARG A 220 -73.86 -29.06 -45.04
C ARG A 220 -73.72 -29.48 -46.52
N ARG A 221 -72.52 -29.54 -47.08
CA ARG A 221 -72.27 -29.90 -48.50
C ARG A 221 -71.88 -31.37 -48.71
N LYS A 222 -71.52 -32.11 -47.66
CA LYS A 222 -71.20 -33.55 -47.75
C LYS A 222 -72.38 -34.40 -47.27
N GLY A 223 -73.42 -34.43 -48.08
CA GLY A 223 -74.62 -35.25 -47.88
C GLY A 223 -75.33 -35.50 -49.20
N PHE A 224 -74.63 -36.02 -50.21
CA PHE A 224 -75.20 -36.74 -51.35
C PHE A 224 -74.08 -37.52 -52.07
N TYR A 225 -74.04 -38.84 -51.90
CA TYR A 225 -73.34 -39.74 -52.81
C TYR A 225 -74.20 -41.00 -52.97
N SER A 226 -74.73 -41.18 -54.19
CA SER A 226 -75.33 -42.41 -54.71
C SER A 226 -74.72 -42.66 -56.08
N PRO A 227 -74.41 -43.92 -56.40
CA PRO A 227 -74.58 -44.39 -57.76
C PRO A 227 -75.61 -45.53 -57.81
N ALA A 228 -76.64 -45.29 -58.62
CA ALA A 228 -77.47 -46.28 -59.32
C ALA A 228 -76.58 -47.05 -60.33
N ALA A 229 -76.89 -48.21 -60.91
CA ALA A 229 -78.09 -49.04 -61.10
C ALA A 229 -77.60 -50.41 -61.65
N VAL A 230 -78.56 -51.27 -62.04
CA VAL A 230 -78.48 -52.49 -62.90
C VAL A 230 -78.50 -53.78 -62.06
N GLU A 231 -79.42 -54.73 -62.20
CA GLU A 231 -80.68 -54.89 -62.95
C GLU A 231 -81.45 -56.05 -62.29
N ARG A 232 -82.71 -56.24 -62.68
CA ARG A 232 -83.63 -57.27 -62.18
C ARG A 232 -83.45 -58.58 -62.98
N GLU A 233 -83.96 -59.68 -62.40
CA GLU A 233 -84.04 -61.10 -62.86
C GLU A 233 -82.90 -61.99 -62.33
N SER A 234 -83.12 -63.17 -61.73
CA SER A 234 -84.27 -64.08 -61.64
C SER A 234 -84.12 -65.01 -60.41
N GLU A 235 -85.18 -65.75 -60.12
CA GLU A 235 -85.42 -66.73 -59.04
C GLU A 235 -84.29 -67.71 -58.68
N GLY A 236 -84.32 -68.24 -57.44
CA GLY A 236 -83.77 -69.58 -57.17
C GLY A 236 -83.09 -69.82 -55.82
N THR A 237 -83.88 -70.16 -54.79
CA THR A 237 -83.71 -71.23 -53.79
C THR A 237 -82.33 -71.73 -53.26
N VAL A 238 -82.31 -71.87 -51.91
CA VAL A 238 -81.68 -72.93 -51.07
C VAL A 238 -80.19 -72.84 -50.73
N GLY A 239 -79.89 -72.94 -49.42
CA GLY A 239 -78.88 -73.90 -48.93
C GLY A 239 -77.62 -73.36 -48.26
N GLN A 240 -77.66 -73.29 -46.92
CA GLN A 240 -76.69 -73.89 -45.98
C GLN A 240 -75.15 -73.71 -46.12
N ARG A 241 -74.58 -73.22 -44.99
CA ARG A 241 -73.47 -73.79 -44.19
C ARG A 241 -71.99 -73.50 -44.56
N THR A 242 -71.32 -72.92 -43.53
CA THR A 242 -69.99 -73.25 -42.95
C THR A 242 -68.68 -72.96 -43.69
N ASP A 243 -67.87 -72.20 -42.94
CA ASP A 243 -66.49 -72.47 -42.50
C ASP A 243 -65.26 -72.10 -43.35
N ARG A 244 -64.38 -71.41 -42.61
CA ARG A 244 -62.94 -71.62 -42.42
C ARG A 244 -61.94 -71.04 -43.43
N GLU A 245 -61.02 -70.29 -42.80
CA GLU A 245 -59.55 -70.33 -42.96
C GLU A 245 -59.02 -69.83 -44.31
N ARG A 246 -57.83 -69.24 -44.45
CA ARG A 246 -56.60 -69.10 -43.65
C ARG A 246 -55.70 -68.15 -44.47
N LEU A 247 -54.72 -67.53 -43.80
CA LEU A 247 -53.33 -67.27 -44.25
C LEU A 247 -53.14 -66.65 -45.66
N LEU A 248 -52.46 -65.52 -45.84
CA LEU A 248 -51.25 -64.98 -45.20
C LEU A 248 -51.18 -63.48 -45.49
#